data_AF-A0A418HMZ8-F1
#
_entry.id   AF-A0A418HMZ8-F1
#
_cell.length_a   1.000
_cell.length_b   1.000
_cell.length_c   1.000
_cell.angle_alpha   90.00
_cell.angle_beta   90.00
_cell.angle_gamma   90.00
#
_symmetry.space_group_name_H-M   'P 1'
#
loop_
_entity.id
_entity.type
_entity.pdbx_description
1 polymer ?
#
loop_
_entity_poly.entity_id
_entity_poly.type
_entity_poly.pdbx_seq_one_letter_code
_entity_poly.pdbx_strand_id
1 'polypeptide(L)' 'MTIIDIKEKLLNKKWDITDLIFLLLFIVLACTFLTPILGVPIGIIVYLLLFLDDEDDITDEIETMNQQIDKKRTEKN' A
#
# COMPACT_ATOMS: atom_id res chain seq x y z
N MET A 1 7.66 -11.78 -10.97
CA MET A 1 7.79 -11.23 -9.61
C MET A 1 7.90 -12.39 -8.65
N THR A 2 9.06 -12.55 -8.03
CA THR A 2 9.37 -13.71 -7.18
C THR A 2 8.87 -13.42 -5.76
N ILE A 3 8.51 -14.45 -4.99
CA ILE A 3 8.12 -14.29 -3.58
C ILE A 3 9.19 -13.55 -2.77
N ILE A 4 10.46 -13.69 -3.18
CA ILE A 4 11.61 -13.02 -2.59
C ILE A 4 11.54 -11.50 -2.83
N ASP A 5 11.21 -11.06 -4.06
CA ASP A 5 11.08 -9.64 -4.42
C ASP A 5 9.92 -8.98 -3.65
N ILE A 6 8.82 -9.71 -3.47
CA ILE A 6 7.66 -9.24 -2.71
C ILE A 6 8.05 -9.09 -1.24
N LYS A 7 8.82 -10.03 -0.68
CA LYS A 7 9.31 -9.94 0.70
C LYS A 7 10.25 -8.75 0.91
N GLU A 8 11.15 -8.47 -0.03
CA GLU A 8 12.04 -7.30 0.07
C GLU A 8 11.28 -5.99 -0.05
N LYS A 9 10.32 -5.89 -0.98
CA LYS A 9 9.40 -4.74 -1.05
C LYS A 9 8.62 -4.55 0.25
N LEU A 10 8.10 -5.63 0.83
CA LEU A 10 7.39 -5.61 2.11
C LEU A 10 8.31 -5.18 3.27
N LEU A 11 9.56 -5.65 3.33
CA LEU A 11 10.49 -5.31 4.41
C LEU A 11 11.05 -3.89 4.32
N ASN A 12 11.23 -3.38 3.11
CA ASN A 12 11.76 -2.04 2.88
C ASN A 12 10.67 -0.96 2.92
N LYS A 13 9.40 -1.36 2.94
CA LYS A 13 8.26 -0.45 3.11
C LYS A 13 8.23 0.08 4.54
N LYS A 14 8.12 1.40 4.69
CA LYS A 14 7.80 2.03 5.97
C LYS A 14 6.31 1.79 6.26
N TRP A 15 6.01 0.71 6.96
CA TRP A 15 4.65 0.42 7.40
C TRP A 15 4.18 1.48 8.39
N ASP A 16 3.10 2.16 8.04
CA ASP A 16 2.34 2.92 9.02
C ASP A 16 1.54 1.94 9.90
N ILE A 17 1.28 2.33 11.15
CA ILE A 17 0.49 1.51 12.08
C ILE A 17 -0.93 1.32 11.52
N THR A 18 -1.44 2.31 10.77
CA THR A 18 -2.72 2.27 10.08
C THR A 18 -2.74 1.16 9.03
N ASP A 19 -1.72 1.06 8.19
CA ASP A 19 -1.56 0.01 7.17
C ASP A 19 -1.57 -1.38 7.79
N LEU A 20 -0.85 -1.56 8.90
CA LEU A 20 -0.77 -2.84 9.60
C LEU A 20 -2.13 -3.26 10.17
N ILE A 21 -2.92 -2.29 10.66
CA ILE A 21 -4.27 -2.52 11.18
C ILE A 21 -5.24 -2.90 10.06
N PHE A 22 -5.18 -2.22 8.91
CA PHE A 22 -6.01 -2.57 7.76
C PHE A 22 -5.64 -3.94 7.20
N LEU A 23 -4.35 -4.26 7.06
CA LEU A 23 -3.89 -5.59 6.66
C LEU A 23 -4.44 -6.69 7.57
N LEU A 24 -4.35 -6.48 8.89
CA LEU A 24 -4.89 -7.43 9.88
C LEU A 24 -6.41 -7.57 9.76
N LEU A 25 -7.14 -6.46 9.59
CA LEU A 25 -8.59 -6.46 9.37
C LEU A 25 -8.97 -7.27 8.13
N PHE A 26 -8.27 -7.08 7.01
CA PHE A 26 -8.52 -7.82 5.78
C PHE A 26 -8.21 -9.31 5.92
N ILE A 27 -7.16 -9.68 6.66
CA ILE A 27 -6.87 -11.09 6.97
C ILE A 27 -7.98 -11.70 7.81
N VAL A 28 -8.46 -11.00 8.85
CA VAL A 28 -9.56 -11.48 9.71
C VAL A 28 -10.85 -11.63 8.92
N LEU A 29 -11.15 -10.66 8.05
CA LEU A 29 -12.33 -10.70 7.19
C LEU A 29 -12.21 -11.87 6.19
N ALA A 30 -11.05 -12.03 5.54
CA ALA A 30 -10.79 -13.14 4.62
C ALA A 30 -10.86 -14.50 5.30
N CYS A 31 -10.35 -14.65 6.53
CA CYS A 31 -10.48 -15.86 7.34
C CYS A 31 -11.93 -16.15 7.79
N THR A 32 -12.81 -15.17 7.75
CA THR A 32 -14.24 -15.35 8.06
C THR A 32 -15.00 -15.88 6.83
N PHE A 33 -14.61 -15.47 5.63
CA PHE A 33 -15.23 -15.93 4.37
C PHE A 33 -14.58 -17.20 3.79
N LEU A 34 -13.28 -17.37 3.97
CA LEU A 34 -12.49 -18.51 3.53
C LEU A 34 -11.90 -19.27 4.72
N THR A 35 -11.49 -20.51 4.49
CA THR A 35 -10.81 -21.33 5.51
C THR A 35 -9.66 -20.56 6.18
N PRO A 36 -9.57 -20.53 7.53
CA PRO A 36 -8.59 -19.72 8.26
C PRO A 36 -7.12 -19.99 7.89
N ILE A 37 -6.81 -21.19 7.40
CA ILE A 37 -5.46 -21.56 6.92
C ILE A 37 -5.10 -20.89 5.58
N LEU A 38 -6.09 -20.67 4.71
CA LEU A 38 -5.91 -19.99 3.42
C LEU A 38 -6.26 -18.50 3.48
N GLY A 39 -7.02 -18.07 4.49
CA GLY A 39 -7.41 -16.67 4.66
C GLY A 39 -6.24 -15.74 4.94
N VAL A 40 -5.19 -16.21 5.63
CA VAL A 40 -3.96 -15.43 5.85
C VAL A 40 -3.22 -15.11 4.55
N PRO A 41 -2.82 -16.10 3.72
CA PRO A 41 -2.12 -15.78 2.47
C PRO A 41 -3.00 -14.99 1.49
N ILE A 42 -4.30 -15.30 1.42
CA ILE A 42 -5.23 -14.59 0.51
C ILE A 42 -5.49 -13.16 0.98
N GLY A 43 -5.64 -12.92 2.28
CA GLY A 43 -5.82 -11.59 2.85
C GLY A 43 -4.62 -10.67 2.58
N ILE A 44 -3.40 -11.21 2.66
CA ILE A 44 -2.18 -10.47 2.31
C ILE A 44 -2.15 -10.12 0.81
N ILE A 45 -2.52 -11.04 -0.07
CA ILE A 45 -2.56 -10.79 -1.52
C ILE A 45 -3.61 -9.74 -1.89
N VAL A 46 -4.80 -9.81 -1.30
CA VAL A 46 -5.88 -8.84 -1.54
C VAL A 46 -5.50 -7.46 -1.03
N TYR A 47 -4.89 -7.37 0.15
CA TYR A 47 -4.35 -6.11 0.67
C TYR A 47 -3.27 -5.55 -0.26
N LEU A 48 -2.34 -6.39 -0.73
CA LEU A 48 -1.29 -5.97 -1.66
C LEU A 48 -1.85 -5.45 -2.99
N LEU A 49 -2.90 -6.09 -3.52
CA LEU A 49 -3.52 -5.68 -4.79
C LEU A 49 -4.41 -4.44 -4.67
N LEU A 50 -5.10 -4.26 -3.54
CA LEU A 50 -6.02 -3.14 -3.37
C LEU A 50 -5.34 -1.91 -2.76
N PHE A 51 -4.42 -2.10 -1.81
CA PHE A 51 -3.86 -0.98 -1.04
C PHE A 51 -2.42 -0.65 -1.40
N LEU A 52 -1.63 -1.58 -1.95
CA LEU A 52 -0.27 -1.25 -2.37
C LEU A 52 -0.24 -0.59 -3.76
N ASP A 53 -1.19 -0.91 -4.64
CA ASP A 53 -1.33 -0.29 -5.98
C ASP A 53 -1.86 1.15 -5.86
N ASP A 54 -2.73 1.43 -4.88
CA ASP A 54 -3.24 2.78 -4.59
C ASP A 54 -2.20 3.70 -3.92
N GLU A 55 -1.18 3.16 -3.26
CA GLU A 55 -0.18 3.96 -2.55
C GLU A 55 0.87 4.57 -3.49
N ASP A 56 1.12 3.90 -4.62
CA ASP A 56 1.86 4.47 -5.76
C ASP A 56 1.06 5.66 -6.35
N ASP A 57 -0.27 5.56 -6.43
CA ASP A 57 -1.16 6.62 -6.95
C ASP A 57 -1.20 7.86 -6.02
N ILE A 58 -1.26 7.66 -4.69
CA ILE A 58 -1.22 8.78 -3.72
C ILE A 58 0.14 9.48 -3.73
N THR A 59 1.23 8.73 -3.88
CA THR A 59 2.59 9.30 -3.89
C THR A 59 2.83 10.13 -5.15
N ASP A 60 2.38 9.63 -6.31
CA ASP A 60 2.47 10.32 -7.59
C ASP A 60 1.60 11.60 -7.63
N GLU A 61 0.42 11.56 -6.99
CA GLU A 61 -0.49 12.72 -6.88
C GLU A 61 0.10 13.81 -5.95
N ILE A 62 0.72 13.41 -4.83
CA ILE A 62 1.43 14.34 -3.93
C ILE A 62 2.66 14.95 -4.60
N GLU A 63 3.40 14.18 -5.41
CA GLU A 63 4.55 14.70 -6.15
C GLU A 63 4.12 15.72 -7.20
N THR A 64 3.07 15.43 -7.97
CA THR A 64 2.53 16.38 -8.96
C THR A 64 1.98 17.65 -8.32
N MET A 65 1.34 17.57 -7.15
CA MET A 65 0.89 18.74 -6.40
C MET A 65 2.06 19.63 -5.94
N ASN A 66 3.13 19.05 -5.40
CA ASN A 66 4.30 19.80 -4.95
C ASN A 66 5.02 20.49 -6.12
N GLN A 67 5.15 19.81 -7.26
CA GLN A 67 5.73 20.40 -8.48
C GLN A 67 4.93 21.62 -8.98
N GLN A 68 3.60 21.58 -8.91
CA GLN A 68 2.77 22.74 -9.29
C GLN A 68 2.92 23.92 -8.32
N ILE A 69 3.06 23.65 -7.02
CA ILE A 69 3.29 24.69 -6.00
C ILE A 69 4.63 25.38 -6.24
N ASP A 70 5.68 24.61 -6.52
CA ASP A 70 7.01 25.17 -6.80
C ASP A 70 7.03 25.98 -8.10
N LYS A 71 6.36 25.51 -9.16
CA LYS A 71 6.22 26.27 -10.41
C LYS A 71 5.48 27.61 -10.20
N LYS A 72 4.40 27.62 -9.41
CA LYS A 72 3.70 28.87 -9.08
C LYS A 72 4.55 29.81 -8.23
N ARG A 73 5.47 29.27 -7.42
CA ARG A 73 6.38 30.07 -6.60
C ARG A 73 7.49 30.71 -7.44
N THR A 74 8.01 30.01 -8.46
CA THR A 74 9.04 30.53 -9.36
C THR A 74 8.50 31.53 -10.38
N GLU A 75 7.24 31.42 -10.82
CA GLU A 75 6.61 32.41 -11.72
C GLU A 75 6.23 33.72 -10.99
N LYS A 76 6.14 33.70 -9.66
CA LYS A 76 5.74 34.85 -8.83
C LYS A 76 6.93 35.71 -8.34
N ASN A 77 8.16 35.29 -8.60
CA ASN A 77 9.40 35.94 -8.17
C ASN A 77 10.16 36.48 -9.39
#